data_AF-A0A945P8F6-F1
#
_entry.id   AF-A0A945P8F6-F1
#
_cell.length_a   1.000
_cell.length_b   1.000
_cell.length_c   1.000
_cell.angle_alpha   90.00
_cell.angle_beta   90.00
_cell.angle_gamma   90.00
#
_symmetry.space_group_name_H-M   'P 1'
#
loop_
_entity.id
_entity.type
_entity.pdbx_description
1 polymer ?
#
loop_
_entity_poly.entity_id
_entity_poly.type
_entity_poly.pdbx_seq_one_letter_code
_entity_poly.pdbx_strand_id
1 'polypeptide(L)' 'MNDEVLYDAADIRRRLKVGKSKAYELLNEMPHVKIGRCIRVRPAVLQKYLENHSVGSGEGKGVCDEA' A
#
# COMPACT_ATOMS: atom_id res chain seq x y z
N MET A 1 12.49 -16.68 -14.57
CA MET A 1 12.98 -15.44 -13.94
C MET A 1 11.79 -14.83 -13.23
N ASN A 2 11.78 -14.83 -11.89
CA ASN A 2 10.74 -14.12 -11.14
C ASN A 2 11.31 -12.74 -10.83
N ASP A 3 11.09 -11.77 -11.72
CA ASP A 3 11.28 -10.37 -11.39
C ASP A 3 10.30 -10.03 -10.26
N GLU A 4 10.80 -9.97 -9.02
CA GLU A 4 9.98 -9.60 -7.87
C GLU A 4 9.55 -8.14 -8.02
N VAL A 5 8.32 -7.94 -8.51
CA VAL A 5 7.71 -6.61 -8.63
C VAL A 5 7.48 -6.05 -7.23
N LEU A 6 8.21 -4.98 -6.90
CA LEU A 6 8.00 -4.22 -5.66
C LEU A 6 6.96 -3.13 -5.88
N TYR A 7 6.11 -2.88 -4.88
CA TYR A 7 5.10 -1.83 -4.93
C TYR A 7 5.59 -0.56 -4.28
N ASP A 8 5.44 0.55 -5.01
CA ASP A 8 5.66 1.89 -4.47
C ASP A 8 4.37 2.54 -3.97
N ALA A 9 4.45 3.77 -3.47
CA ALA A 9 3.29 4.50 -2.98
C ALA A 9 2.19 4.68 -4.04
N ALA A 10 2.55 4.83 -5.32
CA ALA A 10 1.57 4.98 -6.39
C ALA A 10 0.84 3.64 -6.67
N ASP A 11 1.56 2.52 -6.60
CA ASP A 11 0.95 1.18 -6.69
C ASP A 11 -0.04 0.93 -5.54
N ILE A 12 0.36 1.26 -4.30
CA ILE A 12 -0.51 1.11 -3.12
C ILE A 12 -1.78 1.96 -3.29
N ARG A 13 -1.66 3.22 -3.72
CA ARG A 13 -2.81 4.10 -3.97
C ARG A 13 -3.76 3.49 -5.00
N ARG A 14 -3.24 2.97 -6.11
CA ARG A 14 -4.06 2.37 -7.18
C ARG A 14 -4.78 1.10 -6.70
N ARG A 15 -4.10 0.27 -5.92
CA ARG A 15 -4.61 -1.03 -5.45
C ARG A 15 -5.62 -0.91 -4.32
N LEU A 16 -5.29 -0.09 -3.31
CA LEU A 16 -6.11 0.08 -2.12
C LEU A 16 -7.10 1.24 -2.23
N LYS A 17 -7.03 2.03 -3.32
CA LYS A 17 -7.87 3.22 -3.53
C LYS A 17 -7.79 4.20 -2.36
N VAL A 18 -6.59 4.38 -1.81
CA VAL A 18 -6.31 5.28 -0.68
C VAL A 18 -5.64 6.58 -1.11
N GLY A 19 -5.79 7.62 -0.28
CA GLY A 19 -5.10 8.90 -0.46
C GLY A 19 -3.58 8.79 -0.36
N LYS A 20 -2.88 9.82 -0.87
CA LYS A 20 -1.40 9.85 -0.90
C LYS A 20 -0.79 9.70 0.50
N SER A 21 -1.25 10.50 1.47
CA SER A 21 -0.74 10.44 2.84
C SER A 21 -0.93 9.05 3.45
N LYS A 22 -2.13 8.47 3.28
CA LYS A 22 -2.43 7.14 3.82
C LYS A 22 -1.58 6.04 3.19
N ALA A 23 -1.29 6.12 1.89
CA ALA A 23 -0.39 5.17 1.25
C ALA A 23 1.04 5.24 1.82
N TYR A 24 1.55 6.44 2.10
CA TYR A 24 2.86 6.60 2.74
C TYR A 24 2.86 6.11 4.19
N GLU A 25 1.80 6.37 4.96
CA GLU A 25 1.64 5.81 6.32
C GLU A 25 1.70 4.27 6.28
N LEU A 26 0.87 3.65 5.43
CA LEU A 26 0.82 2.19 5.27
C LEU A 26 2.21 1.62 4.92
N LEU A 27 2.91 2.24 3.97
CA LEU A 27 4.27 1.81 3.60
C LEU A 27 5.27 1.90 4.75
N ASN A 28 5.13 2.88 5.65
CA ASN A 28 6.01 3.02 6.81
C ASN A 28 5.65 2.05 7.95
N GLU A 29 4.41 1.56 8.01
CA GLU A 29 3.98 0.55 8.98
C GLU A 29 4.44 -0.88 8.62
N MET A 30 4.92 -1.08 7.39
CA MET A 30 5.34 -2.38 6.87
C MET A 30 6.87 -2.47 6.70
N PRO A 31 7.44 -3.69 6.77
CA PRO A 31 8.79 -3.93 6.30
C PRO A 31 8.97 -3.49 4.85
N HIS A 32 9.81 -2.48 4.63
CA HIS A 32 10.01 -1.85 3.34
C HIS A 32 11.48 -1.78 2.95
N VAL A 33 11.71 -1.64 1.64
CA VAL A 33 13.01 -1.36 1.04
C VAL A 33 13.01 0.09 0.60
N LYS A 34 14.01 0.85 1.04
CA LYS A 34 14.20 2.24 0.64
C LYS A 34 15.28 2.34 -0.44
N ILE A 35 14.91 2.90 -1.58
CA ILE A 35 15.82 3.17 -2.70
C ILE A 35 15.83 4.68 -2.92
N GLY A 36 16.84 5.34 -2.34
CA GLY A 36 16.90 6.81 -2.29
C GLY A 36 15.71 7.40 -1.52
N ARG A 37 14.87 8.18 -2.22
CA ARG A 37 13.63 8.75 -1.65
C ARG A 37 12.40 7.85 -1.85
N CYS A 38 12.52 6.78 -2.61
CA CYS A 38 11.42 5.87 -2.90
C CYS A 38 11.33 4.79 -1.82
N ILE A 39 10.14 4.59 -1.28
CA ILE A 39 9.81 3.48 -0.38
C ILE A 39 9.06 2.43 -1.20
N ARG A 40 9.51 1.18 -1.11
CA ARG A 40 8.93 0.06 -1.83
C ARG A 40 8.68 -1.12 -0.90
N VAL A 41 7.62 -1.86 -1.11
CA VAL A 41 7.28 -3.05 -0.33
C VAL A 41 7.10 -4.27 -1.22
N ARG A 42 7.39 -5.45 -0.66
CA ARG A 42 7.11 -6.72 -1.36
C ARG A 42 5.60 -7.00 -1.35
N PRO A 43 5.05 -7.60 -2.42
CA PRO A 43 3.64 -7.95 -2.48
C PRO A 43 3.17 -8.82 -1.32
N ALA A 44 3.97 -9.82 -0.94
CA ALA A 44 3.67 -10.72 0.17
C ALA A 44 3.57 -10.01 1.52
N VAL A 45 4.36 -8.96 1.74
CA VAL A 45 4.32 -8.15 2.96
C VAL A 45 3.02 -7.34 3.02
N LEU A 46 2.65 -6.71 1.89
CA LEU A 46 1.39 -6.00 1.78
C LEU A 46 0.20 -6.93 2.02
N GLN A 47 0.19 -8.10 1.39
CA GLN A 47 -0.88 -9.07 1.56
C GLN A 47 -1.01 -9.50 3.03
N LYS A 48 0.09 -9.86 3.68
CA LYS A 48 0.10 -10.24 5.10
C LYS A 48 -0.39 -9.11 6.01
N TYR A 49 0.00 -7.87 5.71
CA TYR A 49 -0.50 -6.70 6.44
C TYR A 49 -2.02 -6.57 6.26
N LEU A 50 -2.52 -6.68 5.03
CA LEU A 50 -3.95 -6.64 4.77
C LEU A 50 -4.69 -7.77 5.49
N GLU A 51 -4.18 -9.00 5.47
CA GLU A 51 -4.79 -10.14 6.19
C GLU A 51 -4.91 -9.86 7.70
N ASN A 52 -3.87 -9.29 8.31
CA ASN A 52 -3.87 -8.91 9.72
C ASN A 52 -4.84 -7.77 10.05
N HIS A 53 -5.07 -6.86 9.10
CA HIS A 53 -5.96 -5.69 9.27
C HIS A 53 -7.39 -5.92 8.74
N SER A 54 -7.62 -6.97 7.95
CA SER A 54 -8.94 -7.31 7.36
C SER A 54 -9.86 -8.04 8.34
N VAL A 55 -9.37 -8.44 9.51
CA VAL A 55 -10.17 -9.09 10.55
C VAL A 55 -11.06 -8.09 11.31
N GLY A 56 -11.13 -6.83 10.86
CA GLY A 56 -12.08 -5.84 11.37
C GLY A 56 -12.37 -4.74 10.35
N SER A 57 -13.55 -4.80 9.73
CA SER A 57 -14.28 -3.71 9.05
C SER A 57 -13.93 -3.42 7.59
N GLY A 58 -14.84 -3.87 6.71
CA GLY A 58 -15.70 -2.96 5.94
C GLY A 58 -15.06 -2.13 4.83
N GLU A 59 -15.53 -2.39 3.61
CA GLU A 59 -15.41 -1.55 2.42
C GLU A 59 -15.50 -0.04 2.70
N GLY A 60 -14.34 0.63 2.74
CA GLY A 60 -14.27 2.09 2.70
C GLY A 60 -14.15 2.56 1.24
N LYS A 61 -15.29 2.69 0.55
CA LYS A 61 -15.37 3.48 -0.69
C LYS A 61 -15.02 4.94 -0.37
N GLY A 62 -13.75 5.31 -0.53
CA GLY A 62 -13.32 6.69 -0.62
C GLY A 62 -13.51 7.20 -2.05
N VAL A 63 -14.70 7.75 -2.32
CA VAL A 63 -14.93 8.64 -3.47
C VAL A 63 -14.09 9.90 -3.23
N CYS A 64 -13.13 10.16 -4.11
CA CYS A 64 -12.58 11.50 -4.28
C CYS A 64 -13.22 12.09 -5.55
N ASP A 65 -14.40 12.68 -5.36
CA ASP A 65 -14.92 13.73 -6.25
C ASP A 65 -14.06 14.98 -6.00
N GLU A 66 -13.36 15.44 -7.03
CA GLU A 66 -12.76 16.77 -7.07
C GLU A 66 -13.77 17.68 -7.77
N ALA A 67 -14.08 18.80 -7.10
CA ALA A 67 -15.16 19.74 -7.39
C ALA A 67 -14.96 20.56 -8.68
#